data_AF-A0A440KFR2-F1
#
_entry.id   AF-A0A440KFR2-F1
#
_cell.length_a   1.000
_cell.length_b   1.000
_cell.length_c   1.000
_cell.angle_alpha   90.00
_cell.angle_beta   90.00
_cell.angle_gamma   90.00
#
_symmetry.space_group_name_H-M   'P 1'
#
loop_
_entity.id
_entity.type
_entity.pdbx_description
1 polymer ?
#
loop_
_entity_poly.entity_id
_entity_poly.type
_entity_poly.pdbx_seq_one_letter_code
_entity_poly.pdbx_strand_id
1 'polypeptide(L)' 'MSDMIKGFVPPDLEEDEAHIIRRLGWAVVLQWSSLSQDARERLREQAVFTEDDHVTVQLNEQIKDFIKRHKGDNR' A
#
# COMPACT_ATOMS: atom_id res chain seq x y z
N MET A 1 -5.91 -7.94 21.36
CA MET A 1 -4.62 -7.23 21.32
C MET A 1 -4.48 -6.70 19.91
N SER A 2 -4.52 -5.38 19.74
CA SER A 2 -4.33 -4.77 18.41
C SER A 2 -2.85 -4.91 18.09
N ASP A 3 -2.49 -5.70 17.07
CA ASP A 3 -1.13 -5.71 16.57
C ASP A 3 -0.80 -4.28 16.16
N MET A 4 0.08 -3.64 16.94
CA MET A 4 0.48 -2.26 16.74
C MET A 4 1.20 -2.19 15.39
N ILE A 5 0.63 -1.45 14.44
CA ILE A 5 1.30 -1.23 13.15
C ILE A 5 2.61 -0.50 13.45
N LYS A 6 3.71 -1.18 13.16
CA LYS A 6 5.05 -0.62 13.30
C LYS A 6 5.40 0.11 12.02
N GLY A 7 5.91 1.33 12.18
CA GLY A 7 6.59 2.02 11.11
C GLY A 7 7.65 1.10 10.52
N PHE A 8 7.65 0.99 9.20
CA PHE A 8 8.59 0.15 8.46
C PHE A 8 9.43 1.08 7.60
N VAL A 9 10.74 1.08 7.85
CA VAL A 9 11.72 1.68 6.93
C VAL A 9 12.13 0.57 5.96
N PRO A 10 11.76 0.67 4.67
CA PRO A 10 12.25 -0.26 3.69
C PRO A 10 13.78 -0.25 3.66
N PRO A 11 14.44 -1.41 3.50
CA PRO A 11 15.86 -1.42 3.22
C PRO A 11 16.13 -0.75 1.87
N ASP A 12 17.35 -0.26 1.66
CA ASP A 12 17.81 0.12 0.33
C ASP A 12 17.74 -1.11 -0.57
N LEU A 13 16.94 -1.02 -1.63
CA LEU A 13 16.74 -2.10 -2.60
C LEU A 13 17.60 -1.85 -3.84
N GLU A 14 18.21 -2.91 -4.36
CA GLU A 14 18.78 -2.88 -5.71
C GLU A 14 17.66 -2.66 -6.73
N GLU A 15 17.99 -2.11 -7.91
CA GLU A 15 16.99 -1.80 -8.96
C GLU A 15 16.17 -3.04 -9.36
N ASP A 16 16.82 -4.21 -9.36
CA ASP A 16 16.22 -5.51 -9.63
C ASP A 16 15.26 -5.99 -8.53
N GLU A 17 15.37 -5.51 -7.30
CA GLU A 17 14.42 -5.86 -6.23
C GLU A 17 13.26 -4.86 -6.17
N ALA A 18 13.55 -3.59 -6.47
CA ALA A 18 12.54 -2.53 -6.50
C ALA A 18 11.42 -2.82 -7.52
N HIS A 19 11.73 -3.43 -8.68
CA HIS A 19 10.70 -3.79 -9.65
C HIS A 19 9.78 -4.91 -9.17
N ILE A 20 10.27 -5.83 -8.32
CA ILE A 20 9.48 -6.91 -7.73
C ILE A 20 8.44 -6.32 -6.78
N ILE A 21 8.85 -5.41 -5.90
CA ILE A 21 7.95 -4.71 -4.98
C ILE A 21 6.87 -3.94 -5.75
N ARG A 22 7.23 -3.23 -6.83
CA ARG A 22 6.24 -2.55 -7.69
C ARG A 22 5.21 -3.52 -8.27
N ARG A 23 5.63 -4.70 -8.77
CA ARG A 23 4.73 -5.71 -9.32
C ARG A 23 3.80 -6.30 -8.25
N LEU A 24 4.33 -6.58 -7.06
CA LEU A 24 3.53 -7.05 -5.93
C LEU A 24 2.51 -5.99 -5.48
N GLY A 25 2.91 -4.72 -5.41
CA GLY A 25 2.01 -3.61 -5.12
C GLY A 25 0.84 -3.53 -6.11
N TRP A 26 1.12 -3.65 -7.41
CA TRP A 26 0.06 -3.69 -8.43
C TRP A 26 -0.86 -4.92 -8.31
N ALA A 27 -0.31 -6.10 -8.01
CA ALA A 27 -1.12 -7.30 -7.78
C ALA A 27 -2.10 -7.11 -6.61
N VAL A 28 -1.65 -6.49 -5.51
CA VAL A 28 -2.50 -6.13 -4.37
C VAL A 28 -3.59 -5.14 -4.76
N VAL A 29 -3.26 -4.11 -5.56
CA VAL A 29 -4.25 -3.12 -6.04
C VAL A 29 -5.32 -3.78 -6.91
N LEU A 30 -4.94 -4.67 -7.83
CA LEU A 30 -5.87 -5.39 -8.70
C LEU A 30 -6.80 -6.33 -7.93
N GLN A 31 -6.31 -6.92 -6.84
CA GLN A 31 -7.10 -7.78 -5.96
C GLN A 31 -7.82 -6.99 -4.85
N TRP A 32 -7.72 -5.66 -4.82
CA TRP A 32 -8.17 -4.90 -3.65
C TRP A 32 -9.64 -5.14 -3.29
N SER A 33 -10.52 -5.31 -4.28
CA SER A 33 -11.95 -5.57 -4.05
C SER A 33 -12.24 -6.98 -3.52
N SER A 34 -11.36 -7.96 -3.76
CA SER A 34 -11.48 -9.34 -3.29
C SER A 34 -10.90 -9.57 -1.88
N LEU A 35 -10.11 -8.62 -1.37
CA LEU A 35 -9.58 -8.64 -0.01
C LEU A 35 -10.67 -8.36 1.03
N SER A 36 -10.55 -8.98 2.21
CA SER A 36 -11.40 -8.68 3.36
C SER A 36 -11.27 -7.21 3.78
N GLN A 37 -12.26 -6.69 4.50
CA GLN A 37 -12.19 -5.32 5.03
C GLN A 37 -10.96 -5.13 5.94
N ASP A 38 -10.74 -6.05 6.87
CA ASP A 38 -9.60 -6.02 7.79
C ASP A 38 -8.25 -6.01 7.03
N ALA A 39 -8.11 -6.81 5.97
CA ALA A 39 -6.88 -6.84 5.17
C ALA A 39 -6.65 -5.50 4.46
N ARG A 40 -7.71 -4.90 3.89
CA ARG A 40 -7.64 -3.59 3.24
C ARG A 40 -7.27 -2.48 4.22
N GLU A 41 -7.82 -2.51 5.42
CA GLU A 41 -7.52 -1.53 6.47
C GLU A 41 -6.06 -1.65 6.92
N ARG A 42 -5.59 -2.86 7.22
CA ARG A 42 -4.20 -3.12 7.59
C ARG A 42 -3.21 -2.71 6.51
N LEU A 43 -3.46 -3.07 5.26
CA LEU A 43 -2.57 -2.70 4.13
C LEU A 43 -2.52 -1.18 3.92
N ARG A 44 -3.67 -0.50 4.01
CA ARG A 44 -3.72 0.97 3.90
C ARG A 44 -2.95 1.62 5.04
N GLU A 45 -3.18 1.20 6.27
CA GLU A 45 -2.49 1.76 7.43
C GLU A 45 -0.99 1.50 7.34
N GLN A 46 -0.57 0.28 7.01
CA GLN A 46 0.85 -0.03 6.82
C GLN A 46 1.50 0.84 5.74
N ALA A 47 0.81 1.12 4.63
CA ALA A 47 1.30 1.99 3.58
C ALA A 47 1.49 3.45 4.03
N VAL A 48 0.69 3.93 4.99
CA VAL A 48 0.87 5.27 5.59
C VAL A 48 2.10 5.33 6.50
N PHE A 49 2.41 4.23 7.18
CA PHE A 49 3.55 4.13 8.10
C PHE A 49 4.82 3.54 7.46
N THR A 50 4.81 3.30 6.15
CA THR A 50 6.01 2.90 5.42
C THR A 50 6.76 4.15 5.00
N GLU A 51 8.01 4.30 5.45
CA GLU A 51 8.84 5.43 5.07
C GLU A 51 9.24 5.33 3.60
N ASP A 52 9.22 6.47 2.92
CA ASP A 52 9.61 6.66 1.53
C ASP A 52 10.15 8.09 1.40
N ASP A 53 10.97 8.34 0.39
CA ASP A 53 11.56 9.65 0.09
C ASP A 53 10.49 10.71 -0.18
N HIS A 54 9.27 10.29 -0.52
CA HIS A 54 8.12 11.13 -0.80
C HIS A 54 7.26 11.38 0.46
N VAL A 55 7.74 12.26 1.34
CA VAL A 55 7.00 12.64 2.55
C VAL A 55 5.87 13.61 2.22
N THR A 56 4.64 13.25 2.56
CA THR A 56 3.44 14.10 2.38
C THR A 56 2.50 14.00 3.58
N VAL A 57 2.02 15.15 4.05
CA VAL A 57 1.04 15.24 5.16
C VAL A 57 -0.34 14.70 4.79
N GLN A 58 -0.59 14.41 3.51
CA GLN A 58 -1.87 13.91 2.99
C GLN A 58 -1.77 12.47 2.46
N LEU A 59 -0.71 11.72 2.81
CA LEU A 59 -0.44 10.38 2.25
C LEU A 59 -1.64 9.43 2.36
N ASN A 60 -2.33 9.43 3.50
CA ASN A 60 -3.53 8.60 3.69
C ASN A 60 -4.64 8.92 2.69
N GLU A 61 -4.91 10.21 2.41
CA GLU A 61 -5.94 10.60 1.43
C GLU A 61 -5.49 10.27 0.01
N GLN A 62 -4.21 10.50 -0.32
CA GLN A 62 -3.65 10.13 -1.61
C GLN A 62 -3.74 8.62 -1.88
N ILE A 63 -3.47 7.79 -0.87
CA ILE A 63 -3.63 6.33 -0.95
C ILE A 63 -5.11 5.98 -1.16
N LYS A 64 -6.03 6.56 -0.38
CA LYS A 64 -7.48 6.30 -0.57
C LYS A 64 -7.93 6.63 -1.99
N ASP A 65 -7.51 7.77 -2.53
CA ASP A 65 -7.84 8.21 -3.88
C ASP A 65 -7.16 7.36 -4.97
N PHE A 66 -5.90 6.99 -4.76
CA PHE A 66 -5.19 6.07 -5.65
C PHE A 66 -5.93 4.75 -5.73
N ILE A 67 -6.22 4.13 -4.58
CA ILE A 67 -6.91 2.86 -4.55
C ILE A 67 -8.28 3.03 -5.21
N LYS A 68 -9.09 4.05 -4.84
CA LYS A 68 -10.42 4.32 -5.45
C LYS A 68 -10.37 4.39 -6.99
N ARG A 69 -9.38 5.05 -7.57
CA ARG A 69 -9.19 5.14 -9.03
C ARG A 69 -8.86 3.81 -9.70
N HIS A 70 -8.26 2.87 -8.96
CA HIS A 70 -7.69 1.63 -9.49
C HIS A 70 -8.36 0.35 -8.94
N LYS A 71 -9.39 0.44 -8.07
CA LYS A 71 -10.13 -0.74 -7.55
C LYS A 71 -10.83 -1.57 -8.61
N GLY A 72 -10.87 -1.10 -9.85
CA GLY A 72 -11.72 -1.63 -10.89
C GLY A 72 -13.19 -1.41 -10.53
N ASP A 73 -13.85 -0.50 -11.26
CA ASP A 73 -15.14 -0.89 -11.79
C ASP A 73 -14.88 -2.22 -12.53
N ASN A 74 -15.49 -3.31 -12.06
CA ASN A 74 -15.54 -4.56 -12.82
C ASN A 74 -16.11 -4.24 -14.21
N ARG A 75 -15.26 -4.16 -15.23
CA ARG A 75 -15.63 -4.29 -16.63
C ARG A 75 -15.03 -5.57 -17.16
#